data_AF-A0A0F8ZYY4-F1
#
_entry.id   AF-A0A0F8ZYY4-F1
#
_cell.length_a   1.000
_cell.length_b   1.000
_cell.length_c   1.000
_cell.angle_alpha   90.00
_cell.angle_beta   90.00
_cell.angle_gamma   90.00
#
_symmetry.space_group_name_H-M   'P 1'
#
loop_
_entity.id
_entity.type
_entity.pdbx_description
1 polymer ?
#
loop_
_entity_poly.entity_id
_entity_poly.type
_entity_poly.pdbx_seq_one_letter_code
_entity_poly.pdbx_strand_id
1 'polypeptide(L)'
;DWRFVQAVWAQVNSYWPAIAAKQKREVEAALAKELGHAEIELQGAMSDHEKAEKRHAAAADTLEKALADVVDLDKATCHLAEAKTARESAETAVRDADRTRTELKTRVDDLEEKARKLEPLRADLRTRETSLGTWNLLEEALGKNGIQAMEIDAAGPEVARIANELLESCYGPRFSIQFETLREKKSKAGEFSEAFDIHIFDNGIPKLVEVLSGGEKTIVGEAVGLALAIYNARKSGVRWKTLFRDETTGALDPDNANQYVLMLRRAMALGSFDQCVFVAHLPQVYEAADVRLYVADGRISTRKEAA
;
A
#
# COMPACT_ATOMS: atom_id res chain seq x y z
N ASP A 1 -14.81 20.28 7.36
CA ASP A 1 -15.29 18.98 6.87
C ASP A 1 -14.07 18.14 6.48
N TRP A 2 -13.74 17.12 7.28
CA TRP A 2 -12.55 16.28 7.12
C TRP A 2 -12.55 15.45 5.82
N ARG A 3 -13.74 15.13 5.31
CA ARG A 3 -13.91 14.38 4.06
C ARG A 3 -13.46 15.18 2.83
N PHE A 4 -13.68 16.48 2.85
CA PHE A 4 -13.23 17.38 1.79
C PHE A 4 -11.69 17.44 1.73
N VAL A 5 -11.03 17.51 2.88
CA VAL A 5 -9.55 17.51 2.97
C VAL A 5 -8.97 16.19 2.49
N GLN A 6 -9.56 15.05 2.85
CA GLN A 6 -9.13 13.73 2.35
C GLN A 6 -9.34 13.58 0.84
N ALA A 7 -10.45 14.06 0.29
CA ALA A 7 -10.72 13.99 -1.14
C ALA A 7 -9.73 14.85 -1.95
N VAL A 8 -9.45 16.08 -1.49
CA VAL A 8 -8.47 16.96 -2.11
C VAL A 8 -7.07 16.37 -2.01
N TRP A 9 -6.69 15.80 -0.86
CA TRP A 9 -5.39 15.16 -0.67
C TRP A 9 -5.22 13.93 -1.56
N ALA A 10 -6.22 13.05 -1.64
CA ALA A 10 -6.21 11.89 -2.53
C ALA A 10 -6.12 12.30 -4.01
N GLN A 11 -6.85 13.34 -4.41
CA GLN A 11 -6.81 13.86 -5.76
C GLN A 11 -5.43 14.45 -6.10
N VAL A 12 -4.86 15.29 -5.23
CA VAL A 12 -3.50 15.82 -5.40
C VAL A 12 -2.47 14.69 -5.45
N ASN A 13 -2.57 13.71 -4.56
CA ASN A 13 -1.65 12.57 -4.50
C ASN A 13 -1.73 11.67 -5.75
N SER A 14 -2.88 11.65 -6.45
CA SER A 14 -3.03 10.90 -7.70
C SER A 14 -2.32 11.56 -8.90
N TYR A 15 -2.25 12.90 -8.95
CA TYR A 15 -1.63 13.65 -10.04
C TYR A 15 -0.16 13.99 -9.79
N TRP A 16 0.24 14.11 -8.52
CA TRP A 16 1.59 14.50 -8.12
C TRP A 16 2.71 13.62 -8.70
N PRO A 17 2.60 12.28 -8.76
CA PRO A 17 3.64 11.43 -9.33
C PRO A 17 3.85 11.70 -10.82
N ALA A 18 2.77 11.91 -11.58
CA ALA A 18 2.83 12.17 -13.02
C ALA A 18 3.39 13.57 -13.31
N ILE A 19 3.01 14.58 -12.51
CA ILE A 19 3.51 15.95 -12.62
C ILE A 19 5.00 16.00 -12.26
N ALA A 20 5.39 15.35 -11.16
CA ALA A 20 6.78 15.27 -10.72
C ALA A 20 7.65 14.51 -11.75
N ALA A 21 7.16 13.40 -12.31
CA ALA A 21 7.85 12.66 -13.35
C ALA A 21 8.02 13.46 -14.65
N LYS A 22 7.00 14.26 -15.02
CA LYS A 22 7.06 15.14 -16.19
C LYS A 22 8.06 16.29 -16.00
N GLN A 23 7.97 17.02 -14.89
CA GLN A 23 8.92 18.09 -14.55
C GLN A 23 10.36 17.57 -14.48
N LYS A 24 10.56 16.37 -13.91
CA LYS A 24 11.84 15.69 -13.89
C LYS A 24 12.40 15.47 -15.31
N ARG A 25 11.62 14.86 -16.20
CA ARG A 25 12.05 14.61 -17.59
C ARG A 25 12.37 15.91 -18.33
N GLU A 26 11.62 16.97 -18.09
CA GLU A 26 11.85 18.29 -18.70
C GLU A 26 13.16 18.91 -18.22
N VAL A 27 13.45 18.89 -16.92
CA VAL A 27 14.71 19.41 -16.37
C VAL A 27 15.91 18.58 -16.83
N GLU A 28 15.78 17.26 -16.88
CA GLU A 28 16.84 16.35 -17.35
C GLU A 28 17.16 16.56 -18.83
N ALA A 29 16.12 16.68 -19.67
CA ALA A 29 16.29 16.96 -21.09
C ALA A 29 16.88 18.35 -21.33
N ALA A 30 16.48 19.35 -20.54
CA ALA A 30 17.03 20.70 -20.61
C ALA A 30 18.52 20.72 -20.25
N LEU A 31 18.91 20.06 -19.16
CA LEU A 31 20.31 20.00 -18.72
C LEU A 31 21.19 19.26 -19.75
N ALA A 32 20.73 18.11 -20.26
CA ALA A 32 21.46 17.35 -21.27
C ALA A 32 21.65 18.15 -22.58
N LYS A 33 20.61 18.91 -22.98
CA LYS A 33 20.67 19.78 -24.14
C LYS A 33 21.62 20.96 -23.94
N GLU A 34 21.56 21.61 -22.77
CA GLU A 34 22.47 22.72 -22.43
C GLU A 34 23.92 22.25 -22.37
N LEU A 35 24.18 21.06 -21.82
CA LEU A 35 25.51 20.48 -21.72
C LEU A 35 26.07 20.16 -23.13
N GLY A 36 25.28 19.51 -23.99
CA GLY A 36 25.69 19.26 -25.37
C GLY A 36 25.88 20.54 -26.20
N HIS A 37 25.05 21.57 -26.00
CA HIS A 37 25.26 22.87 -26.64
C HIS A 37 26.55 23.55 -26.16
N ALA A 38 26.80 23.56 -24.85
CA ALA A 38 28.01 24.15 -24.27
C ALA A 38 29.29 23.43 -24.71
N GLU A 39 29.25 22.09 -24.86
CA GLU A 39 30.35 21.30 -25.41
C GLU A 39 30.66 21.66 -26.88
N ILE A 40 29.61 21.81 -27.70
CA ILE A 40 29.76 22.22 -29.11
C ILE A 40 30.32 23.66 -29.20
N GLU A 41 29.81 24.58 -28.37
CA GLU A 41 30.31 25.95 -28.29
C GLU A 41 31.78 25.99 -27.86
N LEU A 42 32.15 25.19 -26.85
CA LEU A 42 33.53 25.07 -26.39
C LEU A 42 34.44 24.52 -27.50
N GLN A 43 33.98 23.49 -28.22
CA GLN A 43 34.73 22.91 -29.33
C GLN A 43 34.91 23.91 -30.49
N GLY A 44 33.89 24.72 -30.78
CA GLY A 44 33.96 25.83 -31.72
C GLY A 44 34.96 26.90 -31.30
N ALA A 45 34.87 27.36 -30.04
CA ALA A 45 35.79 28.34 -29.46
C ALA A 45 37.24 27.85 -29.43
N MET A 46 37.47 26.55 -29.16
CA MET A 46 38.80 25.92 -29.24
C MET A 46 39.36 25.95 -30.67
N SER A 47 38.54 25.63 -31.67
CA SER A 47 38.92 25.72 -33.10
C SER A 47 39.23 27.17 -33.51
N ASP A 48 38.46 28.14 -33.04
CA ASP A 48 38.64 29.54 -33.38
C ASP A 48 39.85 30.15 -32.68
N HIS A 49 40.13 29.74 -31.45
CA HIS A 49 41.39 30.03 -30.76
C HIS A 49 42.58 29.46 -31.55
N GLU A 50 42.53 28.20 -32.01
CA GLU A 50 43.59 27.59 -32.82
C GLU A 50 43.81 28.35 -34.15
N LYS A 51 42.74 28.82 -34.80
CA LYS A 51 42.84 29.65 -36.01
C LYS A 51 43.42 31.03 -35.71
N ALA A 52 43.05 31.63 -34.58
CA ALA A 52 43.57 32.93 -34.15
C ALA A 52 45.07 32.85 -33.83
N GLU A 53 45.52 31.80 -33.15
CA GLU A 53 46.94 31.53 -32.90
C GLU A 53 47.72 31.35 -34.21
N LYS A 54 47.20 30.58 -35.18
CA LYS A 54 47.84 30.42 -36.50
C LYS A 54 47.94 31.76 -37.26
N ARG A 55 46.92 32.63 -37.16
CA ARG A 55 46.96 33.98 -37.75
C ARG A 55 47.96 34.89 -37.06
N HIS A 56 48.04 34.82 -35.73
CA HIS A 56 49.04 35.55 -34.94
C HIS A 56 50.46 35.12 -35.30
N ALA A 57 50.72 33.81 -35.40
CA ALA A 57 52.00 33.26 -35.83
C ALA A 57 52.39 33.71 -37.26
N ALA A 58 51.43 33.70 -38.19
CA ALA A 58 51.66 34.19 -39.56
C ALA A 58 51.91 35.70 -39.62
N ALA A 59 51.20 36.50 -38.81
CA ALA A 59 51.44 37.95 -38.71
C ALA A 59 52.80 38.25 -38.06
N ALA A 60 53.24 37.44 -37.09
CA ALA A 60 54.56 37.54 -36.48
C ALA A 60 55.68 37.22 -37.48
N ASP A 61 55.55 36.14 -38.26
CA ASP A 61 56.49 35.77 -39.32
C ASP A 61 56.55 36.83 -40.45
N THR A 62 55.40 37.43 -40.79
CA THR A 62 55.33 38.55 -41.76
C THR A 62 56.03 39.80 -41.23
N LEU A 63 55.86 40.11 -39.95
CA LEU A 63 56.54 41.23 -39.29
C LEU A 63 58.07 41.00 -39.24
N GLU A 64 58.51 39.77 -38.95
CA GLU A 64 59.92 39.39 -38.93
C GLU A 64 60.56 39.52 -40.31
N LYS A 65 59.86 39.08 -41.37
CA LYS A 65 60.29 39.26 -42.77
C LYS A 65 60.36 40.73 -43.19
N ALA A 66 59.36 41.53 -42.80
CA ALA A 66 59.34 42.97 -43.07
C ALA A 66 60.46 43.74 -42.36
N LEU A 67 60.96 43.23 -41.22
CA LEU A 67 62.14 43.78 -40.53
C LEU A 67 63.47 43.39 -41.20
N ALA A 68 63.51 42.27 -41.94
CA ALA A 68 64.70 41.78 -42.62
C ALA A 68 64.93 42.42 -44.01
N ASP A 69 63.87 42.83 -44.71
CA ASP A 69 63.93 43.47 -46.04
C ASP A 69 64.19 44.98 -45.95
N VAL A 70 65.46 45.40 -45.94
CA VAL A 70 65.89 46.82 -45.86
C VAL A 70 66.50 47.28 -47.19
N VAL A 71 65.67 47.53 -48.20
CA VAL A 71 66.14 48.02 -49.52
C VAL A 71 65.48 49.36 -49.91
N ASP A 72 64.27 49.65 -49.40
CA ASP A 72 63.52 50.88 -49.64
C ASP A 72 62.85 51.34 -48.33
N LEU A 73 63.42 52.36 -47.67
CA LEU A 73 63.11 52.72 -46.27
C LEU A 73 61.66 53.20 -46.07
N ASP A 74 61.08 53.92 -47.04
CA ASP A 74 59.71 54.43 -46.96
C ASP A 74 58.67 53.31 -47.16
N LYS A 75 58.94 52.35 -48.06
CA LYS A 75 58.07 51.17 -48.21
C LYS A 75 58.22 50.21 -47.03
N ALA A 76 59.44 50.02 -46.53
CA ALA A 76 59.70 49.16 -45.38
C ALA A 76 59.01 49.71 -44.11
N THR A 77 59.01 51.03 -43.90
CA THR A 77 58.30 51.65 -42.76
C THR A 77 56.78 51.55 -42.88
N CYS A 78 56.23 51.69 -44.09
CA CYS A 78 54.81 51.47 -44.35
C CYS A 78 54.40 50.01 -44.09
N HIS A 79 55.14 49.04 -44.66
CA HIS A 79 54.89 47.61 -44.45
C HIS A 79 55.07 47.20 -42.98
N LEU A 80 56.03 47.79 -42.27
CA LEU A 80 56.24 47.54 -40.84
C LEU A 80 55.07 48.05 -39.99
N ALA A 81 54.50 49.21 -40.31
CA ALA A 81 53.34 49.75 -39.60
C ALA A 81 52.09 48.90 -39.81
N GLU A 82 51.88 48.42 -41.04
CA GLU A 82 50.79 47.50 -41.38
C GLU A 82 50.96 46.14 -40.70
N ALA A 83 52.17 45.58 -40.69
CA ALA A 83 52.45 44.31 -40.02
C ALA A 83 52.32 44.40 -38.49
N LYS A 84 52.70 45.53 -37.88
CA LYS A 84 52.52 45.77 -36.44
C LYS A 84 51.05 45.86 -36.05
N THR A 85 50.26 46.65 -36.78
CA THR A 85 48.81 46.76 -36.53
C THR A 85 48.09 45.44 -36.77
N ALA A 86 48.48 44.68 -37.80
CA ALA A 86 47.98 43.32 -38.03
C ALA A 86 48.31 42.38 -36.87
N ARG A 87 49.54 42.40 -36.33
CA ARG A 87 49.93 41.60 -35.17
C ARG A 87 49.16 42.00 -33.91
N GLU A 88 49.03 43.28 -33.62
CA GLU A 88 48.28 43.77 -32.44
C GLU A 88 46.82 43.34 -32.50
N SER A 89 46.18 43.41 -33.68
CA SER A 89 44.81 42.92 -33.87
C SER A 89 44.68 41.39 -33.76
N ALA A 90 45.71 40.64 -34.14
CA ALA A 90 45.74 39.20 -33.94
C ALA A 90 45.95 38.83 -32.46
N GLU A 91 46.77 39.60 -31.72
CA GLU A 91 46.96 39.41 -30.27
C GLU A 91 45.69 39.67 -29.46
N THR A 92 44.92 40.70 -29.81
CA THR A 92 43.62 40.95 -29.17
C THR A 92 42.62 39.84 -29.48
N ALA A 93 42.55 39.37 -30.72
CA ALA A 93 41.68 38.27 -31.11
C ALA A 93 42.02 36.96 -30.37
N VAL A 94 43.30 36.65 -30.16
CA VAL A 94 43.73 35.47 -29.36
C VAL A 94 43.29 35.62 -27.90
N ARG A 95 43.49 36.80 -27.29
CA ARG A 95 43.06 37.06 -25.89
C ARG A 95 41.55 36.94 -25.71
N ASP A 96 40.77 37.46 -26.65
CA ASP A 96 39.31 37.35 -26.61
C ASP A 96 38.85 35.90 -26.77
N ALA A 97 39.49 35.14 -27.68
CA ALA A 97 39.21 33.70 -27.86
C ALA A 97 39.63 32.85 -26.64
N ASP A 98 40.71 33.21 -25.96
CA ASP A 98 41.12 32.54 -24.71
C ASP A 98 40.15 32.82 -23.55
N ARG A 99 39.63 34.05 -23.46
CA ARG A 99 38.62 34.41 -22.46
C ARG A 99 37.37 33.58 -22.66
N THR A 100 36.83 33.53 -23.88
CA THR A 100 35.62 32.75 -24.19
C THR A 100 35.84 31.26 -23.97
N ARG A 101 37.01 30.72 -24.35
CA ARG A 101 37.37 29.31 -24.07
C ARG A 101 37.37 29.02 -22.57
N THR A 102 37.93 29.90 -21.75
CA THR A 102 38.03 29.71 -20.30
C THR A 102 36.65 29.76 -19.64
N GLU A 103 35.81 30.72 -20.03
CA GLU A 103 34.42 30.83 -19.56
C GLU A 103 33.59 29.58 -19.92
N LEU A 104 33.64 29.14 -21.18
CA LEU A 104 32.93 27.94 -21.62
C LEU A 104 33.43 26.69 -20.92
N LYS A 105 34.74 26.57 -20.68
CA LYS A 105 35.32 25.45 -19.93
C LYS A 105 34.78 25.38 -18.50
N THR A 106 34.80 26.50 -17.76
CA THR A 106 34.24 26.54 -16.40
C THR A 106 32.75 26.15 -16.37
N ARG A 107 31.99 26.58 -17.38
CA ARG A 107 30.58 26.21 -17.51
C ARG A 107 30.37 24.72 -17.76
N VAL A 108 31.23 24.08 -18.57
CA VAL A 108 31.20 22.63 -18.80
C VAL A 108 31.53 21.88 -17.50
N ASP A 109 32.59 22.28 -16.80
CA ASP A 109 33.01 21.65 -15.54
C ASP A 109 31.86 21.70 -14.49
N ASP A 110 31.18 22.85 -14.35
CA ASP A 110 30.02 23.02 -13.47
C ASP A 110 28.83 22.12 -13.86
N LEU A 111 28.57 21.96 -15.15
CA LEU A 111 27.49 21.13 -15.67
C LEU A 111 27.78 19.64 -15.49
N GLU A 112 29.03 19.23 -15.66
CA GLU A 112 29.48 17.86 -15.39
C GLU A 112 29.34 17.50 -13.90
N GLU A 113 29.68 18.42 -12.98
CA GLU A 113 29.50 18.18 -11.54
C GLU A 113 28.01 17.98 -11.19
N LYS A 114 27.12 18.81 -11.77
CA LYS A 114 25.68 18.67 -11.59
C LYS A 114 25.17 17.34 -12.16
N ALA A 115 25.67 16.93 -13.32
CA ALA A 115 25.31 15.64 -13.92
C ALA A 115 25.75 14.46 -13.04
N ARG A 116 26.97 14.51 -12.46
CA ARG A 116 27.46 13.48 -11.52
C ARG A 116 26.61 13.37 -10.26
N LYS A 117 26.12 14.48 -9.70
CA LYS A 117 25.22 14.48 -8.53
C LYS A 117 23.82 13.95 -8.85
N LEU A 118 23.40 14.00 -10.11
CA LEU A 118 22.05 13.62 -10.53
C LEU A 118 21.84 12.10 -10.48
N GLU A 119 22.85 11.30 -10.83
CA GLU A 119 22.77 9.83 -10.82
C GLU A 119 22.49 9.19 -9.44
N PRO A 120 23.20 9.52 -8.35
CA PRO A 120 22.87 8.96 -7.03
C PRO A 120 21.48 9.38 -6.56
N LEU A 121 21.08 10.64 -6.80
CA LEU A 121 19.72 11.10 -6.49
C LEU A 121 18.65 10.31 -7.28
N ARG A 122 18.93 9.94 -8.54
CA ARG A 122 18.04 9.07 -9.33
C ARG A 122 17.91 7.68 -8.73
N ALA A 123 19.01 7.09 -8.27
CA ALA A 123 19.00 5.79 -7.61
C ALA A 123 18.20 5.81 -6.31
N ASP A 124 18.41 6.84 -5.47
CA ASP A 124 17.67 7.03 -4.23
C ASP A 124 16.17 7.25 -4.47
N LEU A 125 15.83 8.06 -5.48
CA LEU A 125 14.42 8.31 -5.81
C LEU A 125 13.72 7.03 -6.29
N ARG A 126 14.36 6.25 -7.19
CA ARG A 126 13.81 4.96 -7.66
C ARG A 126 13.56 4.00 -6.50
N THR A 127 14.47 3.96 -5.54
CA THR A 127 14.35 3.14 -4.33
C THR A 127 13.15 3.59 -3.50
N ARG A 128 13.02 4.90 -3.25
CA ARG A 128 11.88 5.48 -2.51
C ARG A 128 10.54 5.27 -3.20
N GLU A 129 10.48 5.42 -4.52
CA GLU A 129 9.29 5.16 -5.34
C GLU A 129 8.84 3.71 -5.22
N THR A 130 9.80 2.76 -5.27
CA THR A 130 9.53 1.33 -5.10
C THR A 130 9.00 1.03 -3.69
N SER A 131 9.63 1.62 -2.66
CA SER A 131 9.15 1.49 -1.29
C SER A 131 7.75 2.08 -1.12
N LEU A 132 7.48 3.26 -1.68
CA LEU A 132 6.15 3.88 -1.64
C LEU A 132 5.09 3.00 -2.30
N GLY A 133 5.41 2.41 -3.47
CA GLY A 133 4.52 1.46 -4.13
C GLY A 133 4.21 0.24 -3.26
N THR A 134 5.22 -0.28 -2.54
CA THR A 134 5.04 -1.39 -1.59
C THR A 134 4.15 -1.00 -0.41
N TRP A 135 4.36 0.19 0.16
CA TRP A 135 3.54 0.69 1.26
C TRP A 135 2.09 0.94 0.86
N ASN A 136 1.86 1.51 -0.33
CA ASN A 136 0.51 1.73 -0.85
C ASN A 136 -0.21 0.39 -1.08
N LEU A 137 0.48 -0.62 -1.60
CA LEU A 137 -0.08 -1.96 -1.76
C LEU A 137 -0.43 -2.58 -0.40
N LEU A 138 0.43 -2.42 0.61
CA LEU A 138 0.14 -2.90 1.97
C LEU A 138 -1.04 -2.17 2.59
N GLU A 139 -1.15 -0.85 2.41
CA GLU A 139 -2.29 -0.06 2.90
C GLU A 139 -3.61 -0.55 2.27
N GLU A 140 -3.62 -0.80 0.96
CA GLU A 140 -4.79 -1.33 0.27
C GLU A 140 -5.13 -2.75 0.72
N ALA A 141 -4.12 -3.63 0.76
CA ALA A 141 -4.29 -5.03 1.14
C ALA A 141 -4.70 -5.21 2.61
N LEU A 142 -4.24 -4.36 3.52
CA LEU A 142 -4.60 -4.41 4.95
C LEU A 142 -5.78 -3.48 5.29
N GLY A 143 -6.30 -2.74 4.31
CA GLY A 143 -7.45 -1.87 4.45
C GLY A 143 -8.76 -2.64 4.62
N LYS A 144 -9.83 -1.88 4.87
CA LYS A 144 -11.19 -2.40 5.11
C LYS A 144 -11.77 -3.32 4.02
N ASN A 145 -11.30 -3.18 2.78
CA ASN A 145 -11.76 -3.95 1.62
C ASN A 145 -10.69 -4.94 1.13
N GLY A 146 -9.60 -5.09 1.89
CA GLY A 146 -8.47 -5.94 1.53
C GLY A 146 -8.63 -7.37 2.04
N ILE A 147 -7.55 -7.92 2.57
CA ILE A 147 -7.46 -9.31 3.07
C ILE A 147 -8.53 -9.60 4.13
N GLN A 148 -8.88 -8.63 4.98
CA GLN A 148 -9.90 -8.80 6.02
C GLN A 148 -11.27 -9.14 5.41
N ALA A 149 -11.67 -8.43 4.36
CA ALA A 149 -12.94 -8.66 3.66
C ALA A 149 -12.92 -10.02 2.95
N MET A 150 -11.82 -10.33 2.25
CA MET A 150 -11.63 -11.60 1.56
C MET A 150 -11.69 -12.82 2.51
N GLU A 151 -11.10 -12.71 3.70
CA GLU A 151 -11.16 -13.78 4.70
C GLU A 151 -12.58 -13.97 5.26
N ILE A 152 -13.34 -12.90 5.47
CA ILE A 152 -14.74 -12.98 5.90
C ILE A 152 -15.60 -13.63 4.81
N ASP A 153 -15.44 -13.22 3.55
CA ASP A 153 -16.18 -13.77 2.41
C ASP A 153 -15.86 -15.26 2.20
N ALA A 154 -14.59 -15.65 2.35
CA ALA A 154 -14.17 -17.05 2.29
C ALA A 154 -14.72 -17.89 3.46
N ALA A 155 -14.82 -17.33 4.67
CA ALA A 155 -15.32 -18.03 5.85
C ALA A 155 -16.85 -18.15 5.89
N GLY A 156 -17.58 -17.15 5.38
CA GLY A 156 -19.02 -17.03 5.46
C GLY A 156 -19.79 -18.32 5.08
N PRO A 157 -19.58 -18.89 3.88
CA PRO A 157 -20.30 -20.09 3.44
C PRO A 157 -20.12 -21.30 4.36
N GLU A 158 -18.91 -21.53 4.87
CA GLU A 158 -18.65 -22.67 5.76
C GLU A 158 -19.28 -22.46 7.13
N VAL A 159 -19.15 -21.27 7.71
CA VAL A 159 -19.77 -20.94 9.00
C VAL A 159 -21.30 -21.03 8.89
N ALA A 160 -21.90 -20.55 7.79
CA ALA A 160 -23.34 -20.64 7.57
C ALA A 160 -23.79 -22.10 7.48
N ARG A 161 -23.03 -22.94 6.77
CA ARG A 161 -23.30 -24.38 6.67
C ARG A 161 -23.29 -25.06 8.05
N ILE A 162 -22.27 -24.79 8.86
CA ILE A 162 -22.15 -25.38 10.21
C ILE A 162 -23.29 -24.89 11.11
N ALA A 163 -23.60 -23.59 11.08
CA ALA A 163 -24.67 -23.03 11.91
C ALA A 163 -26.05 -23.59 11.53
N ASN A 164 -26.34 -23.73 10.23
CA ASN A 164 -27.58 -24.36 9.76
C ASN A 164 -27.65 -25.84 10.19
N GLU A 165 -26.55 -26.57 10.14
CA GLU A 165 -26.48 -27.96 10.58
C GLU A 165 -26.68 -28.11 12.11
N LEU A 166 -26.26 -27.11 12.89
CA LEU A 166 -26.55 -27.01 14.32
C LEU A 166 -28.03 -26.71 14.58
N LEU A 167 -28.60 -25.72 13.89
CA LEU A 167 -30.00 -25.34 14.02
C LEU A 167 -30.95 -26.48 13.61
N GLU A 168 -30.61 -27.20 12.55
CA GLU A 168 -31.37 -28.35 12.08
C GLU A 168 -31.46 -29.46 13.13
N SER A 169 -30.40 -29.67 13.91
CA SER A 169 -30.40 -30.64 15.01
C SER A 169 -31.31 -30.26 16.19
N CYS A 170 -31.71 -29.00 16.29
CA CYS A 170 -32.50 -28.44 17.40
C CYS A 170 -33.96 -28.17 17.01
N TYR A 171 -34.18 -27.59 15.84
CA TYR A 171 -35.51 -27.15 15.41
C TYR A 171 -35.92 -27.75 14.07
N GLY A 172 -35.16 -28.71 13.54
CA GLY A 172 -35.38 -29.26 12.21
C GLY A 172 -35.29 -28.17 11.14
N PRO A 173 -36.07 -28.25 10.05
CA PRO A 173 -36.00 -27.31 8.94
C PRO A 173 -36.65 -25.94 9.23
N ARG A 174 -37.10 -25.70 10.48
CA ARG A 174 -37.81 -24.47 10.83
C ARG A 174 -36.91 -23.24 10.71
N PHE A 175 -35.71 -23.29 11.26
CA PHE A 175 -34.79 -22.14 11.24
C PHE A 175 -33.64 -22.38 10.29
N SER A 176 -33.35 -21.38 9.47
CA SER A 176 -32.12 -21.31 8.69
C SER A 176 -31.53 -19.91 8.72
N ILE A 177 -30.21 -19.82 8.60
CA ILE A 177 -29.47 -18.57 8.54
C ILE A 177 -28.71 -18.44 7.22
N GLN A 178 -28.56 -17.20 6.78
CA GLN A 178 -27.73 -16.81 5.66
C GLN A 178 -26.88 -15.61 6.06
N PHE A 179 -25.58 -15.66 5.75
CA PHE A 179 -24.72 -14.49 5.89
C PHE A 179 -24.71 -13.71 4.58
N GLU A 180 -24.90 -12.40 4.70
CA GLU A 180 -24.72 -11.45 3.62
C GLU A 180 -23.51 -10.57 3.95
N THR A 181 -22.44 -10.77 3.18
CA THR A 181 -21.14 -10.11 3.37
C THR A 181 -21.06 -8.74 2.70
N LEU A 182 -22.05 -8.39 1.88
CA LEU A 182 -22.12 -7.15 1.12
C LEU A 182 -23.43 -6.42 1.39
N ARG A 183 -23.33 -5.18 1.88
CA ARG A 183 -24.48 -4.29 2.05
C ARG A 183 -24.43 -3.15 1.04
N GLU A 184 -25.52 -2.91 0.32
CA GLU A 184 -25.62 -1.75 -0.56
C GLU A 184 -25.58 -0.42 0.22
N LYS A 185 -24.72 0.51 -0.19
CA LYS A 185 -24.58 1.82 0.46
C LYS A 185 -25.77 2.70 0.12
N LYS A 186 -26.37 3.31 1.15
CA LYS A 186 -27.45 4.30 1.01
C LYS A 186 -27.05 5.57 0.23
N SER A 187 -25.75 5.82 0.04
CA SER A 187 -25.24 7.01 -0.65
C SER A 187 -25.36 6.94 -2.18
N LYS A 188 -25.31 5.74 -2.76
CA LYS A 188 -25.35 5.55 -4.22
C LYS A 188 -25.75 4.11 -4.56
N ALA A 189 -26.82 3.96 -5.33
CA ALA A 189 -27.26 2.65 -5.83
C ALA A 189 -26.16 1.98 -6.67
N GLY A 190 -25.90 0.70 -6.40
CA GLY A 190 -24.84 -0.09 -7.03
C GLY A 190 -23.46 0.00 -6.37
N GLU A 191 -23.29 0.75 -5.28
CA GLU A 191 -22.06 0.76 -4.49
C GLU A 191 -22.23 -0.06 -3.22
N PHE A 192 -21.49 -1.17 -3.09
CA PHE A 192 -21.56 -2.05 -1.92
C PHE A 192 -20.49 -1.67 -0.88
N SER A 193 -20.81 -1.86 0.39
CA SER A 193 -19.88 -1.85 1.52
C SER A 193 -19.81 -3.24 2.12
N GLU A 194 -18.61 -3.66 2.48
CA GLU A 194 -18.40 -4.85 3.31
C GLU A 194 -19.23 -4.75 4.59
N ALA A 195 -20.04 -5.77 4.84
CA ALA A 195 -20.90 -5.91 6.01
C ALA A 195 -20.88 -7.38 6.46
N PHE A 196 -21.48 -7.68 7.59
CA PHE A 196 -21.71 -9.06 8.01
C PHE A 196 -23.11 -9.16 8.60
N ASP A 197 -24.08 -9.16 7.70
CA ASP A 197 -25.49 -9.22 8.06
C ASP A 197 -25.95 -10.69 8.15
N ILE A 198 -26.66 -11.01 9.23
CA ILE A 198 -27.18 -12.35 9.46
C ILE A 198 -28.69 -12.31 9.20
N HIS A 199 -29.12 -12.94 8.12
CA HIS A 199 -30.53 -13.13 7.81
C HIS A 199 -31.01 -14.42 8.41
N ILE A 200 -32.12 -14.36 9.13
CA ILE A 200 -32.75 -15.52 9.76
C ILE A 200 -34.07 -15.79 9.06
N PHE A 201 -34.32 -17.04 8.71
CA PHE A 201 -35.56 -17.49 8.11
C PHE A 201 -36.27 -18.44 9.07
N ASP A 202 -37.58 -18.25 9.23
CA ASP A 202 -38.49 -19.14 9.97
C ASP A 202 -39.46 -19.75 8.96
N ASN A 203 -39.35 -21.05 8.70
CA ASN A 203 -40.05 -21.80 7.65
C ASN A 203 -39.91 -21.15 6.26
N GLY A 204 -38.71 -20.64 5.95
CA GLY A 204 -38.41 -19.96 4.70
C GLY A 204 -38.86 -18.50 4.62
N ILE A 205 -39.48 -17.96 5.67
CA ILE A 205 -39.90 -16.55 5.73
C ILE A 205 -38.82 -15.73 6.43
N PRO A 206 -38.28 -14.66 5.81
CA PRO A 206 -37.28 -13.82 6.44
C PRO A 206 -37.85 -13.12 7.68
N LYS A 207 -37.13 -13.19 8.80
CA LYS A 207 -37.44 -12.52 10.05
C LYS A 207 -36.28 -11.64 10.49
N LEU A 208 -36.63 -10.45 10.97
CA LEU A 208 -35.68 -9.61 11.70
C LEU A 208 -35.34 -10.28 13.03
N VAL A 209 -34.06 -10.21 13.43
CA VAL A 209 -33.58 -10.73 14.72
C VAL A 209 -34.45 -10.19 15.86
N GLU A 210 -34.86 -8.92 15.80
CA GLU A 210 -35.69 -8.25 16.80
C GLU A 210 -37.03 -8.95 17.08
N VAL A 211 -37.60 -9.62 16.07
CA VAL A 211 -38.93 -10.27 16.12
C VAL A 211 -38.87 -11.67 16.77
N LEU A 212 -37.68 -12.26 16.91
CA LEU A 212 -37.50 -13.55 17.57
C LEU A 212 -37.78 -13.48 19.07
N SER A 213 -38.30 -14.57 19.64
CA SER A 213 -38.46 -14.72 21.09
C SER A 213 -37.09 -14.68 21.79
N GLY A 214 -37.07 -14.41 23.10
CA GLY A 214 -35.81 -14.40 23.87
C GLY A 214 -35.06 -15.73 23.79
N GLY A 215 -35.78 -16.85 23.89
CA GLY A 215 -35.21 -18.19 23.74
C GLY A 215 -34.72 -18.47 22.31
N GLU A 216 -35.48 -18.07 21.28
CA GLU A 216 -35.09 -18.23 19.87
C GLU A 216 -33.81 -17.44 19.56
N LYS A 217 -33.71 -16.18 20.01
CA LYS A 217 -32.49 -15.36 19.88
C LYS A 217 -31.29 -16.04 20.51
N THR A 218 -31.48 -16.62 21.69
CA THR A 218 -30.42 -17.30 22.43
C THR A 218 -29.92 -18.52 21.67
N ILE A 219 -30.80 -19.38 21.16
CA ILE A 219 -30.39 -20.56 20.39
C ILE A 219 -29.75 -20.19 19.06
N VAL A 220 -30.30 -19.21 18.32
CA VAL A 220 -29.68 -18.79 17.05
C VAL A 220 -28.30 -18.18 17.29
N GLY A 221 -28.17 -17.30 18.30
CA GLY A 221 -26.87 -16.73 18.67
C GLY A 221 -25.85 -17.80 19.09
N GLU A 222 -26.31 -18.80 19.84
CA GLU A 222 -25.51 -19.94 20.25
C GLU A 222 -25.04 -20.78 19.05
N ALA A 223 -25.92 -21.07 18.10
CA ALA A 223 -25.58 -21.81 16.89
C ALA A 223 -24.50 -21.08 16.07
N VAL A 224 -24.62 -19.75 15.92
CA VAL A 224 -23.60 -18.93 15.24
C VAL A 224 -22.27 -18.96 16.02
N GLY A 225 -22.31 -18.81 17.34
CA GLY A 225 -21.11 -18.85 18.19
C GLY A 225 -20.39 -20.20 18.12
N LEU A 226 -21.13 -21.30 18.16
CA LEU A 226 -20.59 -22.65 18.02
C LEU A 226 -20.05 -22.90 16.61
N ALA A 227 -20.71 -22.41 15.56
CA ALA A 227 -20.23 -22.52 14.19
C ALA A 227 -18.88 -21.82 14.00
N LEU A 228 -18.73 -20.62 14.55
CA LEU A 228 -17.45 -19.89 14.55
C LEU A 228 -16.37 -20.64 15.34
N ALA A 229 -16.72 -21.19 16.51
CA ALA A 229 -15.79 -21.98 17.32
C ALA A 229 -15.30 -23.23 16.56
N ILE A 230 -16.20 -23.96 15.90
CA ILE A 230 -15.87 -25.15 15.09
C ILE A 230 -15.02 -24.76 13.89
N TYR A 231 -15.39 -23.71 13.16
CA TYR A 231 -14.64 -23.21 12.02
C TYR A 231 -13.20 -22.85 12.42
N ASN A 232 -13.05 -22.07 13.50
CA ASN A 232 -11.74 -21.69 14.02
C ASN A 232 -10.94 -22.91 14.51
N ALA A 233 -11.58 -23.88 15.16
CA ALA A 233 -10.94 -25.10 15.60
C ALA A 233 -10.38 -25.94 14.43
N ARG A 234 -11.08 -25.96 13.29
CA ARG A 234 -10.61 -26.64 12.07
C ARG A 234 -9.45 -25.90 11.40
N LYS A 235 -9.48 -24.56 11.42
CA LYS A 235 -8.47 -23.70 10.77
C LYS A 235 -7.20 -23.52 11.59
N SER A 236 -7.25 -23.66 12.93
CA SER A 236 -6.11 -23.32 13.81
C SER A 236 -4.94 -24.32 13.78
N GLY A 237 -5.06 -25.45 13.08
CA GLY A 237 -4.03 -26.51 13.05
C GLY A 237 -3.82 -27.23 14.38
N VAL A 238 -4.62 -26.93 15.41
CA VAL A 238 -4.56 -27.52 16.75
C VAL A 238 -5.84 -28.32 16.97
N ARG A 239 -5.71 -29.56 17.46
CA ARG A 239 -6.87 -30.36 17.84
C ARG A 239 -7.38 -29.94 19.23
N TRP A 240 -8.42 -29.13 19.24
CA TRP A 240 -9.17 -28.81 20.45
C TRP A 240 -10.02 -30.00 20.89
N LYS A 241 -9.90 -30.42 22.16
CA LYS A 241 -10.61 -31.60 22.69
C LYS A 241 -11.82 -31.26 23.56
N THR A 242 -11.87 -30.04 24.09
CA THR A 242 -12.89 -29.64 25.07
C THR A 242 -13.57 -28.35 24.62
N LEU A 243 -14.91 -28.36 24.60
CA LEU A 243 -15.74 -27.17 24.43
C LEU A 243 -16.22 -26.68 25.80
N PHE A 244 -16.05 -25.39 26.09
CA PHE A 244 -16.56 -24.76 27.32
C PHE A 244 -17.68 -23.77 26.99
N ARG A 245 -18.82 -23.85 27.71
CA ARG A 245 -19.94 -22.90 27.60
C ARG A 245 -20.35 -22.39 28.97
N ASP A 246 -20.33 -21.08 29.18
CA ASP A 246 -20.65 -20.46 30.47
C ASP A 246 -21.97 -19.69 30.39
N GLU A 247 -22.93 -20.05 31.26
CA GLU A 247 -24.23 -19.38 31.47
C GLU A 247 -25.02 -18.97 30.21
N THR A 248 -24.88 -19.69 29.10
CA THR A 248 -25.52 -19.33 27.83
C THR A 248 -27.04 -19.60 27.81
N THR A 249 -27.63 -20.05 28.92
CA THR A 249 -29.03 -20.49 29.01
C THR A 249 -29.92 -19.57 29.85
N GLY A 250 -29.44 -18.39 30.27
CA GLY A 250 -30.16 -17.50 31.21
C GLY A 250 -31.55 -17.03 30.73
N ALA A 251 -31.81 -17.04 29.42
CA ALA A 251 -33.08 -16.65 28.81
C ALA A 251 -33.79 -17.81 28.10
N LEU A 252 -33.39 -19.06 28.37
CA LEU A 252 -33.98 -20.21 27.71
C LEU A 252 -35.29 -20.62 28.38
N ASP A 253 -36.37 -20.68 27.61
CA ASP A 253 -37.62 -21.29 28.06
C ASP A 253 -37.41 -22.79 28.34
N PRO A 254 -38.17 -23.40 29.27
CA PRO A 254 -38.06 -24.83 29.59
C PRO A 254 -38.17 -25.75 28.35
N ASP A 255 -38.97 -25.37 27.36
CA ASP A 255 -39.17 -26.13 26.12
C ASP A 255 -37.91 -26.15 25.23
N ASN A 256 -37.06 -25.13 25.34
CA ASN A 256 -35.84 -24.98 24.54
C ASN A 256 -34.60 -25.62 25.20
N ALA A 257 -34.69 -26.03 26.48
CA ALA A 257 -33.59 -26.63 27.23
C ALA A 257 -33.05 -27.91 26.59
N ASN A 258 -33.95 -28.80 26.16
CA ASN A 258 -33.57 -30.04 25.48
C ASN A 258 -32.89 -29.75 24.14
N GLN A 259 -33.37 -28.74 23.41
CA GLN A 259 -32.82 -28.37 22.11
C GLN A 259 -31.41 -27.80 22.23
N TYR A 260 -31.16 -26.99 23.27
CA TYR A 260 -29.81 -26.51 23.57
C TYR A 260 -28.82 -27.66 23.79
N VAL A 261 -29.19 -28.67 24.58
CA VAL A 261 -28.30 -29.82 24.82
C VAL A 261 -28.09 -30.67 23.57
N LEU A 262 -29.11 -30.85 22.72
CA LEU A 262 -28.96 -31.49 21.41
C LEU A 262 -27.98 -30.73 20.51
N MET A 263 -28.04 -29.39 20.51
CA MET A 263 -27.10 -28.54 19.81
C MET A 263 -25.66 -28.76 20.28
N LEU A 264 -25.43 -28.81 21.60
CA LEU A 264 -24.10 -29.03 22.16
C LEU A 264 -23.55 -30.41 21.75
N ARG A 265 -24.39 -31.45 21.80
CA ARG A 265 -24.01 -32.79 21.32
C ARG A 265 -23.67 -32.77 19.82
N ARG A 266 -24.44 -32.05 19.01
CA ARG A 266 -24.14 -31.89 17.58
C ARG A 266 -22.85 -31.11 17.36
N ALA A 267 -22.62 -30.05 18.12
CA ALA A 267 -21.39 -29.25 18.06
C ALA A 267 -20.16 -30.06 18.44
N MET A 268 -20.26 -30.93 19.45
CA MET A 268 -19.21 -31.91 19.79
C MET A 268 -18.86 -32.80 18.60
N ALA A 269 -19.86 -33.38 17.94
CA ALA A 269 -19.64 -34.23 16.78
C ALA A 269 -19.00 -33.46 15.60
N LEU A 270 -19.51 -32.27 15.29
CA LEU A 270 -18.99 -31.45 14.18
C LEU A 270 -17.58 -30.91 14.43
N GLY A 271 -17.29 -30.51 15.68
CA GLY A 271 -15.99 -30.02 16.09
C GLY A 271 -14.97 -31.12 16.41
N SER A 272 -15.40 -32.40 16.42
CA SER A 272 -14.57 -33.51 16.90
C SER A 272 -14.04 -33.28 18.33
N PHE A 273 -14.87 -32.67 19.17
CA PHE A 273 -14.56 -32.46 20.58
C PHE A 273 -14.83 -33.76 21.36
N ASP A 274 -13.92 -34.11 22.26
CA ASP A 274 -14.02 -35.30 23.11
C ASP A 274 -15.05 -35.06 24.24
N GLN A 275 -15.21 -33.81 24.70
CA GLN A 275 -16.16 -33.44 25.76
C GLN A 275 -16.64 -31.98 25.64
N CYS A 276 -17.82 -31.70 26.20
CA CYS A 276 -18.34 -30.36 26.41
C CYS A 276 -18.63 -30.14 27.90
N VAL A 277 -18.08 -29.07 28.46
CA VAL A 277 -18.32 -28.63 29.83
C VAL A 277 -19.16 -27.37 29.77
N PHE A 278 -20.34 -27.39 30.38
CA PHE A 278 -21.21 -26.23 30.40
C PHE A 278 -21.73 -25.91 31.80
N VAL A 279 -21.97 -24.62 32.05
CA VAL A 279 -22.55 -24.10 33.30
C VAL A 279 -24.00 -23.72 33.03
N ALA A 280 -24.94 -24.26 33.79
CA ALA A 280 -26.36 -23.98 33.65
C ALA A 280 -27.06 -23.95 35.01
N HIS A 281 -27.95 -22.97 35.18
CA HIS A 281 -28.82 -22.84 36.37
C HIS A 281 -30.18 -23.52 36.18
N LEU A 282 -30.62 -23.69 34.93
CA LEU A 282 -31.93 -24.24 34.60
C LEU A 282 -31.93 -25.78 34.78
N PRO A 283 -32.81 -26.36 35.62
CA PRO A 283 -32.86 -27.80 35.86
C PRO A 283 -32.96 -28.65 34.61
N GLN A 284 -33.81 -28.24 33.68
CA GLN A 284 -34.05 -28.94 32.42
C GLN A 284 -32.78 -29.07 31.57
N VAL A 285 -31.81 -28.16 31.71
CA VAL A 285 -30.55 -28.20 30.95
C VAL A 285 -29.53 -29.10 31.65
N TYR A 286 -29.27 -28.89 32.94
CA TYR A 286 -28.26 -29.68 33.64
C TYR A 286 -28.70 -31.13 33.89
N GLU A 287 -30.01 -31.43 33.91
CA GLU A 287 -30.51 -32.80 34.04
C GLU A 287 -30.28 -33.64 32.79
N ALA A 288 -30.16 -33.01 31.62
CA ALA A 288 -29.83 -33.68 30.36
C ALA A 288 -28.31 -33.92 30.16
N ALA A 289 -27.48 -33.47 31.11
CA ALA A 289 -26.04 -33.70 31.10
C ALA A 289 -25.70 -35.16 31.45
N ASP A 290 -24.66 -35.71 30.81
CA ASP A 290 -24.16 -37.06 31.11
C ASP A 290 -23.54 -37.16 32.52
N VAL A 291 -22.88 -36.08 32.97
CA VAL A 291 -22.28 -35.95 34.30
C VAL A 291 -22.60 -34.57 34.86
N ARG A 292 -22.91 -34.50 36.16
CA ARG A 292 -23.22 -33.25 36.87
C ARG A 292 -22.19 -33.00 37.94
N LEU A 293 -21.68 -31.77 37.97
CA LEU A 293 -20.76 -31.28 38.99
C LEU A 293 -21.48 -30.21 39.82
N TYR A 294 -21.68 -30.49 41.11
CA TYR A 294 -22.28 -29.56 42.06
C TYR A 294 -21.15 -28.79 42.75
N VAL A 295 -21.29 -27.47 42.80
CA VAL A 295 -20.32 -26.58 43.47
C VAL A 295 -20.99 -25.93 44.67
N ALA A 296 -20.51 -26.23 45.87
CA ALA A 296 -20.99 -25.68 47.13
C ALA A 296 -19.85 -25.59 48.15
N ASP A 297 -19.81 -24.53 48.97
CA ASP A 297 -18.83 -24.32 50.05
C ASP A 297 -17.37 -24.55 49.64
N GLY A 298 -17.01 -24.11 48.43
CA GLY A 298 -15.65 -24.27 47.88
C GLY A 298 -15.27 -25.71 47.52
N ARG A 299 -16.24 -26.62 47.43
CA ARG A 299 -16.06 -28.04 47.05
C ARG A 299 -16.84 -28.37 45.79
N ILE A 300 -16.37 -29.40 45.08
CA ILE A 300 -17.00 -29.98 43.90
C ILE A 300 -17.42 -31.41 44.21
N SER A 301 -18.67 -31.77 43.97
CA SER A 301 -19.20 -33.12 44.16
C SER A 301 -20.00 -33.60 42.94
N THR A 302 -20.07 -34.92 42.75
CA THR A 302 -20.87 -35.54 41.68
C THR A 302 -22.25 -36.01 42.18
N ARG A 303 -22.52 -35.86 43.47
CA ARG A 303 -23.81 -36.13 44.10
C ARG A 303 -24.36 -34.83 44.65
N LYS A 304 -25.64 -34.57 44.42
CA LYS A 304 -26.34 -33.47 45.07
C LYS A 304 -26.36 -33.75 46.57
N GLU A 305 -25.52 -33.06 47.34
CA GLU A 305 -25.62 -33.10 48.79
C GLU A 305 -26.96 -32.48 49.18
N ALA A 306 -27.73 -33.18 50.02
CA ALA A 306 -28.96 -32.62 50.55
C ALA A 306 -28.57 -31.49 51.50
N ALA A 307 -29.07 -30.29 51.23
CA ALA A 307 -28.98 -29.16 52.15
C ALA A 307 -29.76 -29.47 53.44
#